data_AF-A0A2V3JAN6-F1
#
_entry.id   AF-A0A2V3JAN6-F1
#
_cell.length_a   1.000
_cell.length_b   1.000
_cell.length_c   1.000
_cell.angle_alpha   90.00
_cell.angle_beta   90.00
_cell.angle_gamma   90.00
#
_symmetry.space_group_name_H-M   'P 1'
#
loop_
_entity.id
_entity.type
_entity.pdbx_description
1 polymer ?
#
loop_
_entity_poly.entity_id
_entity_poly.type
_entity_poly.pdbx_seq_one_letter_code
_entity_poly.pdbx_strand_id
1 'polypeptide(L)'
;MPKTQIPYGSKPIKIETAGEVLDLEGESDRSKITPEPEDQTAIKHALQNPLGTKRLREIVAQKEAAKIVIVIDDHTRDAPTEKMLDALTEEIREGGKGGRVTLLVACGTHSAPAEEDLKRILGKHFSRFGENGVKVHDCDAGGEELVQVGTTSRGTPVRLNRTYLEADLKILTGDLTLHYYAGFGGGRKSILPGIAARETVNANHALLTDERDRARTANLEDNPVHLDMTEAASFAPPDFVLNVVVDASGNLVGAYAGEMNAVFLKGAEVAKKLFCFELEPNELFDVLVVSAGGFPKDRNLYQATKAVENCYRAVAPGGRLILVAECREGVGDAYFEEWMNEHGTYEAAAAAVRTNFVLGGHKAFYIRKAMKRVRLSVVSELDAALLNAWGISAYDSAQVAVREAEEKNIKDKTKVKVGIIKNGLDTLLVPSERK
;
A
#
# COMPACT_ATOMS: atom_id res chain seq x y z
N MET A 1 23.83 0.31 29.41
CA MET A 1 23.44 0.49 28.00
C MET A 1 22.45 1.64 27.91
N PRO A 2 22.37 2.39 26.80
CA PRO A 2 21.37 3.45 26.65
C PRO A 2 19.95 2.87 26.78
N LYS A 3 19.02 3.66 27.34
CA LYS A 3 17.60 3.32 27.45
C LYS A 3 16.85 3.93 26.28
N THR A 4 16.21 3.09 25.48
CA THR A 4 15.40 3.52 24.33
C THR A 4 13.93 3.27 24.61
N GLN A 5 13.09 4.26 24.36
CA GLN A 5 11.63 4.12 24.39
C GLN A 5 11.12 3.66 23.02
N ILE A 6 10.25 2.65 23.04
CA ILE A 6 9.66 2.04 21.84
C ILE A 6 8.14 2.04 21.99
N PRO A 7 7.38 2.50 20.98
CA PRO A 7 5.92 2.43 21.00
C PRO A 7 5.39 0.99 21.18
N TYR A 8 4.37 0.80 22.00
CA TYR A 8 3.70 -0.48 22.26
C TYR A 8 2.32 -0.22 22.87
N GLY A 9 1.25 -0.57 22.17
CA GLY A 9 -0.09 -0.26 22.60
C GLY A 9 -0.26 1.23 22.94
N SER A 10 -0.89 1.53 24.06
CA SER A 10 -1.13 2.92 24.47
C SER A 10 0.04 3.58 25.21
N LYS A 11 1.13 2.85 25.53
CA LYS A 11 2.24 3.38 26.33
C LYS A 11 3.58 2.84 25.85
N PRO A 12 4.60 3.69 25.65
CA PRO A 12 5.91 3.20 25.22
C PRO A 12 6.54 2.31 26.30
N ILE A 13 7.21 1.25 25.85
CA ILE A 13 8.06 0.39 26.69
C ILE A 13 9.51 0.84 26.60
N LYS A 14 10.33 0.44 27.58
CA LYS A 14 11.77 0.75 27.62
C LYS A 14 12.58 -0.51 27.37
N ILE A 15 13.58 -0.40 26.51
CA ILE A 15 14.61 -1.42 26.34
C ILE A 15 15.99 -0.82 26.58
N GLU A 16 16.89 -1.64 27.11
CA GLU A 16 18.31 -1.38 27.30
C GLU A 16 19.09 -2.26 26.33
N THR A 17 19.79 -1.62 25.39
CA THR A 17 20.64 -2.28 24.39
C THR A 17 21.69 -1.28 23.90
N ALA A 18 22.82 -1.78 23.39
CA ALA A 18 23.80 -0.95 22.68
C ALA A 18 23.40 -0.72 21.21
N GLY A 19 22.23 -1.18 20.79
CA GLY A 19 21.72 -1.03 19.44
C GLY A 19 21.51 0.42 19.02
N GLU A 20 21.70 0.63 17.72
CA GLU A 20 21.53 1.92 17.07
C GLU A 20 20.05 2.18 16.84
N VAL A 21 19.57 3.34 17.29
CA VAL A 21 18.22 3.82 16.96
C VAL A 21 18.31 4.50 15.61
N LEU A 22 17.60 3.95 14.63
CA LEU A 22 17.42 4.59 13.33
C LEU A 22 16.32 5.63 13.50
N ASP A 23 16.72 6.87 13.81
CA ASP A 23 15.81 8.01 13.97
C ASP A 23 15.50 8.64 12.61
N LEU A 24 14.69 7.91 11.86
CA LEU A 24 14.38 8.21 10.46
C LEU A 24 13.34 9.33 10.32
N GLU A 25 12.74 9.78 11.44
CA GLU A 25 11.89 10.96 11.46
C GLU A 25 12.69 12.25 11.24
N GLY A 26 13.93 12.31 11.76
CA GLY A 26 14.83 13.46 11.60
C GLY A 26 15.70 13.45 10.34
N GLU A 27 16.02 12.26 9.80
CA GLU A 27 16.90 12.11 8.63
C GLU A 27 16.18 12.09 7.28
N SER A 28 14.86 11.89 7.29
CA SER A 28 14.08 12.03 6.07
C SER A 28 14.10 13.47 5.57
N ASP A 29 14.13 13.63 4.24
CA ASP A 29 13.95 14.92 3.58
C ASP A 29 12.55 15.53 3.84
N ARG A 30 11.76 15.00 4.80
CA ARG A 30 10.50 15.56 5.30
C ARG A 30 10.65 17.02 5.71
N SER A 31 11.81 17.42 6.24
CA SER A 31 12.09 18.82 6.57
C SER A 31 12.35 19.72 5.35
N LYS A 32 12.66 19.15 4.17
CA LYS A 32 12.82 19.86 2.90
C LYS A 32 11.61 19.74 1.97
N ILE A 33 10.73 18.77 2.20
CA ILE A 33 9.42 18.74 1.57
C ILE A 33 8.53 19.70 2.34
N THR A 34 8.63 20.99 2.03
CA THR A 34 7.66 21.98 2.50
C THR A 34 6.27 21.53 2.05
N PRO A 35 5.32 21.27 2.97
CA PRO A 35 3.94 21.04 2.62
C PRO A 35 3.49 22.19 1.71
N GLU A 36 2.89 21.88 0.57
CA GLU A 36 2.36 22.94 -0.28
C GLU A 36 1.25 23.69 0.49
N PRO A 37 1.21 25.03 0.41
CA PRO A 37 0.29 25.84 1.21
C PRO A 37 -1.16 25.47 0.88
N GLU A 38 -1.95 25.15 1.91
CA GLU A 38 -3.37 24.74 1.86
C GLU A 38 -3.69 23.67 0.81
N ASP A 39 -4.02 22.44 1.22
CA ASP A 39 -4.25 21.27 0.35
C ASP A 39 -5.02 21.53 -0.97
N GLN A 40 -5.98 22.45 -0.97
CA GLN A 40 -6.72 22.84 -2.18
C GLN A 40 -5.86 23.58 -3.21
N THR A 41 -4.91 24.42 -2.80
CA THR A 41 -4.02 25.17 -3.70
C THR A 41 -3.11 24.22 -4.47
N ALA A 42 -2.52 23.22 -3.79
CA ALA A 42 -1.64 22.22 -4.42
C ALA A 42 -2.38 21.40 -5.49
N ILE A 43 -3.60 20.93 -5.16
CA ILE A 43 -4.45 20.20 -6.11
C ILE A 43 -4.80 21.08 -7.32
N LYS A 44 -5.19 22.33 -7.09
CA LYS A 44 -5.49 23.28 -8.19
C LYS A 44 -4.27 23.56 -9.05
N HIS A 45 -3.09 23.74 -8.43
CA HIS A 45 -1.84 23.96 -9.14
C HIS A 45 -1.49 22.77 -10.03
N ALA A 46 -1.65 21.53 -9.54
CA ALA A 46 -1.45 20.32 -10.33
C ALA A 46 -2.36 20.26 -11.57
N LEU A 47 -3.65 20.58 -11.42
CA LEU A 47 -4.62 20.63 -12.53
C LEU A 47 -4.30 21.72 -13.56
N GLN A 48 -3.69 22.83 -13.12
CA GLN A 48 -3.27 23.93 -13.99
C GLN A 48 -1.98 23.61 -14.77
N ASN A 49 -1.15 22.70 -14.25
CA ASN A 49 0.16 22.33 -14.80
C ASN A 49 0.26 20.80 -15.02
N PRO A 50 -0.59 20.22 -15.89
CA PRO A 50 -0.63 18.78 -16.09
C PRO A 50 0.66 18.25 -16.73
N LEU A 51 1.05 17.04 -16.33
CA LEU A 51 2.20 16.33 -16.86
C LEU A 51 1.79 15.53 -18.10
N GLY A 52 2.41 15.80 -19.25
CA GLY A 52 2.25 14.97 -20.45
C GLY A 52 0.88 15.03 -21.15
N THR A 53 -0.04 15.89 -20.71
CA THR A 53 -1.33 16.13 -21.38
C THR A 53 -1.68 17.62 -21.39
N LYS A 54 -2.76 17.97 -22.12
CA LYS A 54 -3.41 19.28 -21.99
C LYS A 54 -4.17 19.38 -20.66
N ARG A 55 -4.58 20.59 -20.27
CA ARG A 55 -5.44 20.77 -19.09
C ARG A 55 -6.76 20.06 -19.25
N LEU A 56 -7.32 19.59 -18.14
CA LEU A 56 -8.58 18.86 -18.14
C LEU A 56 -9.71 19.64 -18.83
N ARG A 57 -9.85 20.94 -18.54
CA ARG A 57 -10.85 21.80 -19.21
C ARG A 57 -10.73 21.81 -20.74
N GLU A 58 -9.50 21.73 -21.28
CA GLU A 58 -9.27 21.71 -22.73
C GLU A 58 -9.63 20.36 -23.32
N ILE A 59 -9.35 19.27 -22.61
CA ILE A 59 -9.74 17.91 -23.00
C ILE A 59 -11.27 17.80 -23.02
N VAL A 60 -11.94 18.32 -21.99
CA VAL A 60 -13.41 18.36 -21.89
C VAL A 60 -14.00 19.13 -23.08
N ALA A 61 -13.48 20.31 -23.37
CA ALA A 61 -13.92 21.13 -24.50
C ALA A 61 -13.71 20.42 -25.85
N GLN A 62 -12.57 19.75 -26.03
CA GLN A 62 -12.22 19.08 -27.28
C GLN A 62 -13.04 17.82 -27.53
N LYS A 63 -13.37 17.05 -26.48
CA LYS A 63 -14.10 15.79 -26.63
C LYS A 63 -15.61 15.96 -26.74
N GLU A 64 -16.15 17.13 -26.38
CA GLU A 64 -17.60 17.34 -26.23
C GLU A 64 -18.26 16.23 -25.37
N ALA A 65 -17.54 15.77 -24.34
CA ALA A 65 -17.83 14.53 -23.63
C ALA A 65 -19.21 14.58 -22.96
N ALA A 66 -20.14 13.72 -23.40
CA ALA A 66 -21.48 13.63 -22.85
C ALA A 66 -21.53 12.75 -21.59
N LYS A 67 -20.63 11.75 -21.49
CA LYS A 67 -20.45 10.85 -20.36
C LYS A 67 -19.03 10.95 -19.82
N ILE A 68 -18.91 11.42 -18.58
CA ILE A 68 -17.63 11.54 -17.88
C ILE A 68 -17.65 10.57 -16.72
N VAL A 69 -16.60 9.77 -16.57
CA VAL A 69 -16.41 8.92 -15.40
C VAL A 69 -15.20 9.37 -14.62
N ILE A 70 -15.38 9.57 -13.32
CA ILE A 70 -14.29 9.81 -12.37
C ILE A 70 -14.20 8.58 -11.48
N VAL A 71 -13.13 7.81 -11.65
CA VAL A 71 -12.83 6.68 -10.77
C VAL A 71 -12.22 7.22 -9.48
N ILE A 72 -12.82 6.88 -8.35
CA ILE A 72 -12.39 7.35 -7.02
C ILE A 72 -12.04 6.16 -6.14
N ASP A 73 -11.14 6.38 -5.18
CA ASP A 73 -10.81 5.39 -4.16
C ASP A 73 -12.02 5.05 -3.28
N ASP A 74 -11.99 3.86 -2.69
CA ASP A 74 -12.99 3.40 -1.73
C ASP A 74 -12.72 3.85 -0.29
N HIS A 75 -13.54 3.37 0.63
CA HIS A 75 -13.51 3.72 2.05
C HIS A 75 -12.28 3.28 2.83
N THR A 76 -11.43 2.44 2.23
CA THR A 76 -10.20 1.93 2.83
C THR A 76 -8.98 2.82 2.57
N ARG A 77 -9.18 3.94 1.86
CA ARG A 77 -8.14 4.91 1.51
C ARG A 77 -8.37 6.24 2.21
N ASP A 78 -7.26 6.92 2.48
CA ASP A 78 -7.23 8.24 3.12
C ASP A 78 -7.08 9.38 2.09
N ALA A 79 -7.40 9.11 0.82
CA ALA A 79 -7.38 10.12 -0.22
C ALA A 79 -8.36 11.27 0.15
N PRO A 80 -7.96 12.55 0.00
CA PRO A 80 -8.81 13.71 0.26
C PRO A 80 -9.83 13.93 -0.87
N THR A 81 -10.68 12.92 -1.11
CA THR A 81 -11.54 12.79 -2.28
C THR A 81 -12.47 13.98 -2.46
N GLU A 82 -13.09 14.50 -1.39
CA GLU A 82 -13.91 15.72 -1.46
C GLU A 82 -13.14 16.92 -2.04
N LYS A 83 -11.89 17.14 -1.61
CA LYS A 83 -11.05 18.25 -2.11
C LYS A 83 -10.62 18.02 -3.56
N MET A 84 -10.35 16.78 -3.95
CA MET A 84 -10.02 16.42 -5.33
C MET A 84 -11.23 16.66 -6.26
N LEU A 85 -12.42 16.26 -5.83
CA LEU A 85 -13.67 16.45 -6.58
C LEU A 85 -14.06 17.92 -6.69
N ASP A 86 -13.77 18.75 -5.68
CA ASP A 86 -13.95 20.20 -5.77
C ASP A 86 -13.21 20.77 -6.98
N ALA A 87 -11.91 20.50 -7.07
CA ALA A 87 -11.07 21.05 -8.12
C ALA A 87 -11.36 20.42 -9.50
N LEU A 88 -11.63 19.11 -9.56
CA LEU A 88 -11.98 18.41 -10.80
C LEU A 88 -13.31 18.90 -11.38
N THR A 89 -14.34 19.04 -10.55
CA THR A 89 -15.65 19.49 -11.02
C THR A 89 -15.64 20.96 -11.46
N GLU A 90 -14.74 21.79 -10.90
CA GLU A 90 -14.46 23.14 -11.36
C GLU A 90 -13.83 23.15 -12.76
N GLU A 91 -12.76 22.39 -13.00
CA GLU A 91 -12.14 22.24 -14.32
C GLU A 91 -13.11 21.70 -15.38
N ILE A 92 -13.93 20.70 -15.04
CA ILE A 92 -14.93 20.14 -15.97
C ILE A 92 -15.97 21.18 -16.36
N ARG A 93 -16.48 21.96 -15.39
CA ARG A 93 -17.45 23.04 -15.65
C ARG A 93 -16.85 24.14 -16.53
N GLU A 94 -15.59 24.49 -16.31
CA GLU A 94 -14.89 25.52 -17.09
C GLU A 94 -14.54 25.06 -18.51
N GLY A 95 -14.53 23.75 -18.77
CA GLY A 95 -14.35 23.16 -20.10
C GLY A 95 -15.57 23.25 -21.02
N GLY A 96 -16.74 23.71 -20.55
CA GLY A 96 -17.93 23.91 -21.38
C GLY A 96 -19.19 23.27 -20.80
N LYS A 97 -20.14 22.86 -21.67
CA LYS A 97 -21.35 22.12 -21.24
C LYS A 97 -20.93 20.73 -20.74
N GLY A 98 -20.52 20.65 -19.49
CA GLY A 98 -20.10 19.42 -18.84
C GLY A 98 -21.14 18.32 -19.01
N GLY A 99 -20.70 17.15 -19.45
CA GLY A 99 -21.52 15.97 -19.58
C GLY A 99 -22.01 15.43 -18.24
N ARG A 100 -22.82 14.37 -18.28
CA ARG A 100 -23.20 13.64 -17.08
C ARG A 100 -21.95 13.00 -16.48
N VAL A 101 -21.60 13.45 -15.28
CA VAL A 101 -20.48 12.90 -14.51
C VAL A 101 -21.00 11.75 -13.63
N THR A 102 -20.32 10.61 -13.70
CA THR A 102 -20.52 9.47 -12.81
C THR A 102 -19.26 9.23 -12.00
N LEU A 103 -19.39 9.19 -10.68
CA LEU A 103 -18.33 8.75 -9.79
C LEU A 103 -18.37 7.21 -9.73
N LEU A 104 -17.25 6.55 -10.03
CA LEU A 104 -17.12 5.10 -9.95
C LEU A 104 -16.16 4.74 -8.81
N VAL A 105 -16.68 4.16 -7.74
CA VAL A 105 -15.90 3.77 -6.56
C VAL A 105 -15.12 2.50 -6.86
N ALA A 106 -13.79 2.60 -6.84
CA ALA A 106 -12.85 1.54 -7.15
C ALA A 106 -12.61 0.62 -5.95
N CYS A 107 -13.51 -0.33 -5.73
CA CYS A 107 -13.44 -1.26 -4.58
C CYS A 107 -12.44 -2.41 -4.80
N GLY A 108 -12.06 -2.70 -6.05
CA GLY A 108 -11.38 -3.96 -6.38
C GLY A 108 -12.15 -5.15 -5.78
N THR A 109 -11.49 -5.91 -4.91
CA THR A 109 -12.10 -7.08 -4.23
C THR A 109 -12.62 -6.79 -2.82
N HIS A 110 -12.65 -5.52 -2.39
CA HIS A 110 -13.18 -5.14 -1.09
C HIS A 110 -14.71 -5.23 -1.06
N SER A 111 -15.26 -5.33 0.15
CA SER A 111 -16.69 -5.16 0.36
C SER A 111 -17.14 -3.77 -0.07
N ALA A 112 -18.36 -3.67 -0.60
CA ALA A 112 -18.97 -2.39 -0.93
C ALA A 112 -18.98 -1.45 0.30
N PRO A 113 -18.65 -0.15 0.14
CA PRO A 113 -18.76 0.82 1.22
C PRO A 113 -20.20 0.93 1.74
N ALA A 114 -20.36 1.13 3.05
CA ALA A 114 -21.64 1.56 3.61
C ALA A 114 -21.98 2.99 3.15
N GLU A 115 -23.24 3.39 3.28
CA GLU A 115 -23.68 4.74 2.91
C GLU A 115 -22.95 5.82 3.74
N GLU A 116 -22.73 5.57 5.03
CA GLU A 116 -21.98 6.45 5.92
C GLU A 116 -20.52 6.62 5.47
N ASP A 117 -19.90 5.56 4.94
CA ASP A 117 -18.56 5.63 4.35
C ASP A 117 -18.55 6.50 3.10
N LEU A 118 -19.54 6.32 2.20
CA LEU A 118 -19.66 7.16 1.00
C LEU A 118 -19.86 8.63 1.37
N LYS A 119 -20.72 8.93 2.35
CA LYS A 119 -20.91 10.29 2.87
C LYS A 119 -19.62 10.89 3.42
N ARG A 120 -18.82 10.11 4.14
CA ARG A 120 -17.53 10.54 4.69
C ARG A 120 -16.51 10.85 3.61
N ILE A 121 -16.37 9.99 2.60
CA ILE A 121 -15.34 10.13 1.54
C ILE A 121 -15.70 11.26 0.56
N LEU A 122 -16.99 11.34 0.19
CA LEU A 122 -17.48 12.28 -0.81
C LEU A 122 -17.82 13.66 -0.21
N GLY A 123 -18.10 13.72 1.09
CA GLY A 123 -18.56 14.92 1.77
C GLY A 123 -19.78 15.53 1.07
N LYS A 124 -19.70 16.83 0.74
CA LYS A 124 -20.79 17.54 0.05
C LYS A 124 -21.10 16.99 -1.35
N HIS A 125 -20.21 16.22 -1.96
CA HIS A 125 -20.46 15.64 -3.28
C HIS A 125 -21.42 14.45 -3.23
N PHE A 126 -21.59 13.79 -2.08
CA PHE A 126 -22.56 12.69 -1.94
C PHE A 126 -23.98 13.14 -2.33
N SER A 127 -24.44 14.27 -1.79
CA SER A 127 -25.75 14.85 -2.12
C SER A 127 -25.80 15.48 -3.50
N ARG A 128 -24.69 16.06 -3.97
CA ARG A 128 -24.58 16.70 -5.30
C ARG A 128 -24.77 15.70 -6.44
N PHE A 129 -24.16 14.52 -6.34
CA PHE A 129 -24.25 13.48 -7.36
C PHE A 129 -25.49 12.60 -7.17
N GLY A 130 -25.90 12.38 -5.92
CA GLY A 130 -27.04 11.53 -5.57
C GLY A 130 -26.86 10.07 -6.00
N GLU A 131 -27.91 9.27 -5.82
CA GLU A 131 -27.89 7.82 -6.08
C GLU A 131 -27.55 7.47 -7.54
N ASN A 132 -27.97 8.30 -8.49
CA ASN A 132 -27.72 8.06 -9.92
C ASN A 132 -26.33 8.50 -10.41
N GLY A 133 -25.61 9.29 -9.59
CA GLY A 133 -24.31 9.84 -9.93
C GLY A 133 -23.13 9.09 -9.30
N VAL A 134 -23.38 8.18 -8.35
CA VAL A 134 -22.35 7.38 -7.68
C VAL A 134 -22.61 5.90 -7.95
N LYS A 135 -21.64 5.21 -8.53
CA LYS A 135 -21.67 3.76 -8.74
C LYS A 135 -20.56 3.10 -7.95
N VAL A 136 -20.89 2.00 -7.29
CA VAL A 136 -19.91 1.16 -6.59
C VAL A 136 -19.52 0.02 -7.53
N HIS A 137 -18.23 -0.19 -7.75
CA HIS A 137 -17.76 -1.33 -8.52
C HIS A 137 -17.94 -2.63 -7.74
N ASP A 138 -18.54 -3.62 -8.39
CA ASP A 138 -18.57 -5.01 -7.94
C ASP A 138 -17.73 -5.87 -8.89
N CYS A 139 -16.70 -6.52 -8.33
CA CYS A 139 -15.78 -7.38 -9.09
C CYS A 139 -16.38 -8.75 -9.46
N ASP A 140 -17.53 -9.12 -8.88
CA ASP A 140 -18.28 -10.34 -9.18
C ASP A 140 -19.56 -10.06 -9.99
N ALA A 141 -19.75 -8.81 -10.44
CA ALA A 141 -20.93 -8.39 -11.17
C ALA A 141 -21.18 -9.29 -12.41
N GLY A 142 -22.38 -9.87 -12.45
CA GLY A 142 -22.80 -10.78 -13.50
C GLY A 142 -23.21 -10.08 -14.80
N GLY A 143 -23.55 -10.90 -15.78
CA GLY A 143 -24.06 -10.45 -17.07
C GLY A 143 -23.02 -9.64 -17.83
N GLU A 144 -23.42 -8.42 -18.18
CA GLU A 144 -22.74 -7.59 -19.18
C GLU A 144 -21.90 -6.46 -18.52
N GLU A 145 -21.96 -6.29 -17.20
CA GLU A 145 -21.29 -5.19 -16.47
C GLU A 145 -19.76 -5.25 -16.47
N LEU A 146 -19.18 -6.45 -16.59
CA LEU A 146 -17.73 -6.67 -16.66
C LEU A 146 -17.35 -7.17 -18.06
N VAL A 147 -16.74 -6.29 -18.85
CA VAL A 147 -16.47 -6.53 -20.28
C VAL A 147 -15.00 -6.90 -20.49
N GLN A 148 -14.77 -7.98 -21.23
CA GLN A 148 -13.42 -8.40 -21.61
C GLN A 148 -12.83 -7.44 -22.66
N VAL A 149 -11.65 -6.91 -22.35
CA VAL A 149 -10.93 -5.95 -23.21
C VAL A 149 -9.60 -6.50 -23.74
N GLY A 150 -9.10 -7.60 -23.19
CA GLY A 150 -7.87 -8.22 -23.67
C GLY A 150 -7.33 -9.31 -22.75
N THR A 151 -6.08 -9.68 -22.99
CA THR A 151 -5.28 -10.55 -22.13
C THR A 151 -3.86 -10.03 -22.16
N THR A 152 -3.25 -9.81 -20.99
CA THR A 152 -1.89 -9.29 -20.89
C THR A 152 -0.86 -10.31 -21.39
N SER A 153 0.35 -9.86 -21.67
CA SER A 153 1.50 -10.68 -22.01
C SER A 153 1.87 -11.70 -20.92
N ARG A 154 1.40 -11.50 -19.68
CA ARG A 154 1.57 -12.43 -18.56
C ARG A 154 0.39 -13.40 -18.38
N GLY A 155 -0.59 -13.37 -19.29
CA GLY A 155 -1.73 -14.28 -19.29
C GLY A 155 -2.89 -13.85 -18.41
N THR A 156 -2.90 -12.60 -17.91
CA THR A 156 -4.02 -12.08 -17.12
C THR A 156 -5.18 -11.72 -18.05
N PRO A 157 -6.35 -12.39 -17.99
CA PRO A 157 -7.52 -11.97 -18.73
C PRO A 157 -8.02 -10.64 -18.16
N VAL A 158 -8.19 -9.61 -18.98
CA VAL A 158 -8.57 -8.27 -18.51
C VAL A 158 -10.05 -8.02 -18.78
N ARG A 159 -10.83 -7.94 -17.70
CA ARG A 159 -12.24 -7.54 -17.72
C ARG A 159 -12.45 -6.35 -16.81
N LEU A 160 -13.08 -5.30 -17.35
CA LEU A 160 -13.23 -4.02 -16.67
C LEU A 160 -14.70 -3.60 -16.61
N ASN A 161 -15.00 -2.73 -15.65
CA ASN A 161 -16.33 -2.15 -15.47
C ASN A 161 -16.80 -1.41 -16.74
N ARG A 162 -17.95 -1.82 -17.28
CA ARG A 162 -18.58 -1.24 -18.47
C ARG A 162 -18.78 0.26 -18.36
N THR A 163 -19.18 0.76 -17.19
CA THR A 163 -19.41 2.20 -16.97
C THR A 163 -18.18 3.00 -17.33
N TYR A 164 -16.98 2.52 -16.97
CA TYR A 164 -15.72 3.15 -17.32
C TYR A 164 -15.45 3.06 -18.83
N LEU A 165 -15.63 1.89 -19.43
CA LEU A 165 -15.34 1.66 -20.85
C LEU A 165 -16.19 2.53 -21.78
N GLU A 166 -17.49 2.67 -21.47
CA GLU A 166 -18.46 3.45 -22.25
C GLU A 166 -18.39 4.97 -22.02
N ALA A 167 -17.51 5.44 -21.13
CA ALA A 167 -17.34 6.87 -20.90
C ALA A 167 -16.57 7.53 -22.05
N ASP A 168 -17.02 8.73 -22.45
CA ASP A 168 -16.33 9.56 -23.45
C ASP A 168 -15.04 10.17 -22.88
N LEU A 169 -15.07 10.50 -21.57
CA LEU A 169 -13.94 11.01 -20.81
C LEU A 169 -13.73 10.17 -19.54
N LYS A 170 -12.54 9.61 -19.40
CA LYS A 170 -12.13 8.74 -18.30
C LYS A 170 -11.11 9.44 -17.41
N ILE A 171 -11.45 9.68 -16.15
CA ILE A 171 -10.59 10.33 -15.17
C ILE A 171 -10.30 9.35 -14.03
N LEU A 172 -9.03 9.21 -13.63
CA LEU A 172 -8.67 8.45 -12.43
C LEU A 172 -8.25 9.40 -11.32
N THR A 173 -8.67 9.07 -10.10
CA THR A 173 -8.13 9.67 -8.88
C THR A 173 -7.57 8.63 -7.94
N GLY A 174 -6.90 9.09 -6.88
CA GLY A 174 -6.51 8.27 -5.74
C GLY A 174 -5.21 8.71 -5.08
N ASP A 175 -4.83 8.01 -4.02
CA ASP A 175 -3.58 8.24 -3.29
C ASP A 175 -2.39 7.44 -3.86
N LEU A 176 -1.19 8.03 -3.73
CA LEU A 176 0.09 7.45 -4.08
C LEU A 176 0.92 7.22 -2.82
N THR A 177 0.90 5.98 -2.36
CA THR A 177 1.69 5.50 -1.21
C THR A 177 2.45 4.23 -1.56
N LEU A 178 3.34 3.78 -0.67
CA LEU A 178 4.03 2.50 -0.83
C LEU A 178 3.03 1.33 -0.90
N HIS A 179 3.32 0.34 -1.74
CA HIS A 179 2.53 -0.88 -1.82
C HIS A 179 3.41 -2.13 -1.79
N TYR A 180 3.12 -3.02 -0.84
CA TYR A 180 4.00 -4.12 -0.43
C TYR A 180 4.40 -5.13 -1.52
N TYR A 181 3.65 -5.20 -2.63
CA TYR A 181 3.99 -6.02 -3.80
C TYR A 181 3.96 -5.30 -5.15
N ALA A 182 3.24 -4.17 -5.26
CA ALA A 182 3.02 -3.47 -6.53
C ALA A 182 4.00 -2.29 -6.72
N GLY A 183 4.98 -2.17 -5.83
CA GLY A 183 5.82 -0.99 -5.68
C GLY A 183 5.08 0.12 -4.95
N PHE A 184 4.05 0.67 -5.59
CA PHE A 184 3.28 1.84 -5.15
C PHE A 184 1.78 1.71 -5.48
N GLY A 185 0.92 2.44 -4.76
CA GLY A 185 -0.50 2.66 -5.06
C GLY A 185 -0.74 3.55 -6.30
N GLY A 186 -1.96 4.08 -6.47
CA GLY A 186 -2.32 5.07 -7.49
C GLY A 186 -2.16 4.67 -8.97
N GLY A 187 -2.40 5.63 -9.88
CA GLY A 187 -2.32 5.46 -11.33
C GLY A 187 -3.06 4.23 -11.85
N ARG A 188 -2.32 3.31 -12.50
CA ARG A 188 -2.81 2.03 -13.02
C ARG A 188 -3.65 1.18 -12.03
N LYS A 189 -3.44 1.35 -10.71
CA LYS A 189 -4.20 0.59 -9.69
C LYS A 189 -5.67 0.96 -9.61
N SER A 190 -6.06 2.17 -10.01
CA SER A 190 -7.47 2.55 -10.09
C SER A 190 -8.19 1.77 -11.19
N ILE A 191 -7.47 1.16 -12.14
CA ILE A 191 -8.02 0.25 -13.16
C ILE A 191 -7.93 -1.21 -12.68
N LEU A 192 -6.70 -1.72 -12.48
CA LEU A 192 -6.45 -3.08 -11.97
C LEU A 192 -5.67 -2.97 -10.65
N PRO A 193 -6.29 -3.29 -9.50
CA PRO A 193 -7.57 -4.00 -9.33
C PRO A 193 -8.83 -3.13 -9.29
N GLY A 194 -8.71 -1.80 -9.22
CA GLY A 194 -9.79 -0.91 -8.76
C GLY A 194 -11.17 -1.13 -9.39
N ILE A 195 -11.24 -1.37 -10.69
CA ILE A 195 -12.50 -1.56 -11.44
C ILE A 195 -12.48 -2.83 -12.31
N ALA A 196 -11.70 -3.83 -11.91
CA ALA A 196 -11.48 -5.07 -12.63
C ALA A 196 -12.25 -6.26 -12.04
N ALA A 197 -12.63 -7.22 -12.88
CA ALA A 197 -13.28 -8.45 -12.44
C ALA A 197 -12.39 -9.27 -11.48
N ARG A 198 -13.00 -10.03 -10.57
CA ARG A 198 -12.28 -10.86 -9.58
C ARG A 198 -11.27 -11.80 -10.24
N GLU A 199 -11.61 -12.41 -11.37
CA GLU A 199 -10.69 -13.29 -12.09
C GLU A 199 -9.45 -12.55 -12.62
N THR A 200 -9.62 -11.33 -13.12
CA THR A 200 -8.52 -10.44 -13.53
C THR A 200 -7.64 -10.09 -12.34
N VAL A 201 -8.26 -9.74 -11.21
CA VAL A 201 -7.54 -9.43 -9.97
C VAL A 201 -6.75 -10.64 -9.49
N ASN A 202 -7.37 -11.82 -9.41
CA ASN A 202 -6.73 -13.05 -8.94
C ASN A 202 -5.55 -13.47 -9.83
N ALA A 203 -5.71 -13.43 -11.15
CA ALA A 203 -4.63 -13.76 -12.09
C ALA A 203 -3.43 -12.81 -11.94
N ASN A 204 -3.69 -11.50 -11.80
CA ASN A 204 -2.64 -10.52 -11.53
C ASN A 204 -1.98 -10.75 -10.16
N HIS A 205 -2.75 -11.06 -9.12
CA HIS A 205 -2.23 -11.26 -7.77
C HIS A 205 -1.44 -12.56 -7.65
N ALA A 206 -1.70 -13.58 -8.47
CA ALA A 206 -0.86 -14.78 -8.51
C ALA A 206 0.62 -14.46 -8.81
N LEU A 207 0.89 -13.37 -9.55
CA LEU A 207 2.24 -12.88 -9.85
C LEU A 207 3.01 -12.39 -8.61
N LEU A 208 2.34 -12.21 -7.46
CA LEU A 208 3.01 -11.86 -6.19
C LEU A 208 4.00 -12.94 -5.73
N THR A 209 3.83 -14.17 -6.23
CA THR A 209 4.66 -15.34 -5.90
C THR A 209 5.93 -15.43 -6.73
N ASP A 210 6.32 -14.35 -7.43
CA ASP A 210 7.56 -14.27 -8.20
C ASP A 210 8.77 -14.75 -7.38
N GLU A 211 9.39 -15.83 -7.86
CA GLU A 211 10.50 -16.51 -7.16
C GLU A 211 11.76 -15.64 -7.05
N ARG A 212 11.89 -14.63 -7.90
CA ARG A 212 12.99 -13.66 -7.88
C ARG A 212 12.75 -12.50 -6.91
N ASP A 213 11.65 -12.54 -6.16
CA ASP A 213 11.27 -11.50 -5.18
C ASP A 213 11.14 -10.10 -5.81
N ARG A 214 10.74 -10.00 -7.09
CA ARG A 214 10.59 -8.70 -7.77
C ARG A 214 9.27 -8.01 -7.45
N ALA A 215 8.24 -8.77 -7.09
CA ALA A 215 6.96 -8.25 -6.59
C ALA A 215 7.12 -7.78 -5.13
N ARG A 216 7.66 -6.58 -4.95
CA ARG A 216 8.01 -6.01 -3.64
C ARG A 216 7.78 -4.50 -3.58
N THR A 217 7.74 -3.95 -2.37
CA THR A 217 7.65 -2.52 -2.11
C THR A 217 8.75 -1.74 -2.83
N ALA A 218 8.40 -0.56 -3.36
CA ALA A 218 9.29 0.36 -4.07
C ALA A 218 10.03 -0.19 -5.31
N ASN A 219 9.74 -1.41 -5.78
CA ASN A 219 10.25 -1.91 -7.06
C ASN A 219 9.24 -1.71 -8.19
N LEU A 220 9.65 -1.02 -9.25
CA LEU A 220 8.87 -0.82 -10.48
C LEU A 220 9.57 -1.33 -11.74
N GLU A 221 10.90 -1.48 -11.73
CA GLU A 221 11.68 -1.72 -12.96
C GLU A 221 11.31 -3.06 -13.62
N ASP A 222 11.28 -4.13 -12.83
CA ASP A 222 11.03 -5.49 -13.30
C ASP A 222 9.92 -6.21 -12.52
N ASN A 223 9.13 -5.44 -11.76
CA ASN A 223 8.07 -5.95 -10.92
C ASN A 223 6.92 -6.53 -11.78
N PRO A 224 6.70 -7.86 -11.77
CA PRO A 224 5.74 -8.49 -12.68
C PRO A 224 4.31 -8.03 -12.42
N VAL A 225 3.94 -7.78 -11.16
CA VAL A 225 2.59 -7.31 -10.78
C VAL A 225 2.35 -5.91 -11.34
N HIS A 226 3.32 -5.01 -11.17
CA HIS A 226 3.23 -3.64 -11.69
C HIS A 226 3.14 -3.63 -13.22
N LEU A 227 4.01 -4.36 -13.90
CA LEU A 227 4.06 -4.40 -15.36
C LEU A 227 2.74 -4.94 -15.94
N ASP A 228 2.15 -5.95 -15.29
CA ASP A 228 0.85 -6.50 -15.67
C ASP A 228 -0.30 -5.51 -15.45
N MET A 229 -0.29 -4.77 -14.33
CA MET A 229 -1.27 -3.69 -14.07
C MET A 229 -1.17 -2.57 -15.12
N THR A 230 0.06 -2.17 -15.48
CA THR A 230 0.29 -1.13 -16.49
C THR A 230 -0.16 -1.58 -17.87
N GLU A 231 0.11 -2.83 -18.26
CA GLU A 231 -0.37 -3.40 -19.51
C GLU A 231 -1.90 -3.50 -19.51
N ALA A 232 -2.52 -3.99 -18.43
CA ALA A 232 -3.97 -4.07 -18.32
C ALA A 232 -4.65 -2.70 -18.46
N ALA A 233 -4.08 -1.66 -17.85
CA ALA A 233 -4.54 -0.29 -17.98
C ALA A 233 -4.43 0.25 -19.42
N SER A 234 -3.50 -0.27 -20.23
CA SER A 234 -3.33 0.16 -21.62
C SER A 234 -4.46 -0.30 -22.57
N PHE A 235 -5.24 -1.32 -22.19
CA PHE A 235 -6.42 -1.74 -22.96
C PHE A 235 -7.57 -0.72 -22.90
N ALA A 236 -7.63 0.08 -21.85
CA ALA A 236 -8.62 1.15 -21.68
C ALA A 236 -7.96 2.32 -20.93
N PRO A 237 -7.09 3.10 -21.60
CA PRO A 237 -6.33 4.14 -20.94
C PRO A 237 -7.24 5.28 -20.46
N PRO A 238 -6.92 5.91 -19.32
CA PRO A 238 -7.60 7.13 -18.91
C PRO A 238 -7.16 8.31 -19.76
N ASP A 239 -8.01 9.33 -19.83
CA ASP A 239 -7.69 10.59 -20.50
C ASP A 239 -6.94 11.56 -19.59
N PHE A 240 -7.16 11.43 -18.28
CA PHE A 240 -6.57 12.31 -17.29
C PHE A 240 -6.49 11.61 -15.93
N VAL A 241 -5.44 11.87 -15.17
CA VAL A 241 -5.26 11.37 -13.80
C VAL A 241 -5.04 12.56 -12.87
N LEU A 242 -5.55 12.46 -11.65
CA LEU A 242 -5.18 13.32 -10.53
C LEU A 242 -4.86 12.43 -9.33
N ASN A 243 -3.59 12.30 -8.96
CA ASN A 243 -3.20 11.59 -7.75
C ASN A 243 -2.54 12.53 -6.73
N VAL A 244 -2.63 12.13 -5.47
CA VAL A 244 -2.00 12.85 -4.35
C VAL A 244 -1.05 11.94 -3.59
N VAL A 245 -0.02 12.51 -2.99
CA VAL A 245 0.86 11.85 -2.03
C VAL A 245 0.56 12.42 -0.66
N VAL A 246 0.31 11.56 0.33
CA VAL A 246 0.07 11.95 1.72
C VAL A 246 1.14 11.37 2.65
N ASP A 247 1.44 12.05 3.75
CA ASP A 247 2.34 11.54 4.77
C ASP A 247 1.64 10.59 5.76
N ALA A 248 2.40 10.03 6.70
CA ALA A 248 1.88 9.12 7.73
C ALA A 248 0.88 9.77 8.71
N SER A 249 0.75 11.10 8.69
CA SER A 249 -0.23 11.87 9.47
C SER A 249 -1.46 12.23 8.63
N GLY A 250 -1.50 11.85 7.35
CA GLY A 250 -2.57 12.19 6.41
C GLY A 250 -2.46 13.60 5.82
N ASN A 251 -1.34 14.31 6.01
CA ASN A 251 -1.14 15.63 5.40
C ASN A 251 -0.82 15.48 3.91
N LEU A 252 -1.32 16.40 3.08
CA LEU A 252 -0.97 16.43 1.66
C LEU A 252 0.50 16.85 1.48
N VAL A 253 1.28 15.98 0.83
CA VAL A 253 2.70 16.20 0.53
C VAL A 253 2.87 16.69 -0.91
N GLY A 254 2.02 16.23 -1.83
CA GLY A 254 2.04 16.67 -3.21
C GLY A 254 0.81 16.22 -3.99
N ALA A 255 0.51 16.93 -5.07
CA ALA A 255 -0.55 16.59 -6.01
C ALA A 255 0.00 16.65 -7.44
N TYR A 256 -0.41 15.68 -8.28
CA TYR A 256 0.05 15.57 -9.65
C TYR A 256 -1.11 15.21 -10.55
N ALA A 257 -1.21 15.90 -11.69
CA ALA A 257 -2.26 15.68 -12.66
C ALA A 257 -1.71 15.52 -14.08
N GLY A 258 -2.44 14.84 -14.96
CA GLY A 258 -2.04 14.65 -16.37
C GLY A 258 -2.08 13.20 -16.86
N GLU A 259 -1.08 12.81 -17.64
CA GLU A 259 -0.91 11.46 -18.22
C GLU A 259 -0.64 10.45 -17.10
N MET A 260 -1.26 9.27 -17.18
CA MET A 260 -1.25 8.28 -16.12
C MET A 260 0.15 7.86 -15.67
N ASN A 261 1.05 7.53 -16.59
CA ASN A 261 2.39 7.08 -16.25
C ASN A 261 3.26 8.24 -15.74
N ALA A 262 3.18 9.42 -16.35
CA ALA A 262 3.90 10.61 -15.90
C ALA A 262 3.51 11.00 -14.46
N VAL A 263 2.21 11.03 -14.16
CA VAL A 263 1.67 11.28 -12.81
C VAL A 263 2.11 10.20 -11.84
N PHE A 264 1.96 8.94 -12.23
CA PHE A 264 2.32 7.80 -11.40
C PHE A 264 3.80 7.79 -11.02
N LEU A 265 4.70 7.93 -12.01
CA LEU A 265 6.14 7.94 -11.78
C LEU A 265 6.57 9.13 -10.92
N LYS A 266 5.97 10.31 -11.13
CA LYS A 266 6.30 11.49 -10.33
C LYS A 266 5.90 11.32 -8.86
N GLY A 267 4.68 10.85 -8.59
CA GLY A 267 4.26 10.61 -7.22
C GLY A 267 4.98 9.42 -6.57
N ALA A 268 5.34 8.37 -7.33
CA ALA A 268 6.18 7.28 -6.83
C ALA A 268 7.58 7.76 -6.42
N GLU A 269 8.19 8.69 -7.18
CA GLU A 269 9.47 9.33 -6.81
C GLU A 269 9.37 10.03 -5.44
N VAL A 270 8.30 10.79 -5.22
CA VAL A 270 8.07 11.53 -3.96
C VAL A 270 7.76 10.57 -2.81
N ALA A 271 6.87 9.60 -3.01
CA ALA A 271 6.59 8.57 -2.01
C ALA A 271 7.85 7.77 -1.65
N LYS A 272 8.71 7.45 -2.63
CA LYS A 272 10.00 6.80 -2.35
C LYS A 272 10.87 7.68 -1.44
N LYS A 273 11.04 8.96 -1.75
CA LYS A 273 11.81 9.90 -0.92
C LYS A 273 11.24 10.06 0.50
N LEU A 274 9.92 9.96 0.65
CA LEU A 274 9.24 10.17 1.92
C LEU A 274 9.33 8.98 2.88
N PHE A 275 9.34 7.76 2.34
CA PHE A 275 9.16 6.53 3.11
C PHE A 275 10.31 5.51 3.00
N CYS A 276 11.16 5.62 1.98
CA CYS A 276 12.24 4.67 1.72
C CYS A 276 13.57 5.18 2.28
N PHE A 277 14.19 4.38 3.13
CA PHE A 277 15.54 4.60 3.64
C PHE A 277 16.46 3.51 3.08
N GLU A 278 17.42 3.94 2.27
CA GLU A 278 18.38 3.04 1.65
C GLU A 278 19.51 2.72 2.64
N LEU A 279 19.78 1.43 2.85
CA LEU A 279 20.87 0.93 3.69
C LEU A 279 21.94 0.33 2.81
N GLU A 280 23.20 0.65 3.03
CA GLU A 280 24.30 -0.02 2.34
C GLU A 280 24.37 -1.51 2.75
N PRO A 281 24.86 -2.44 1.90
CA PRO A 281 24.76 -3.87 2.19
C PRO A 281 25.59 -4.31 3.41
N ASN A 282 26.62 -3.55 3.77
CA ASN A 282 27.41 -3.73 5.00
C ASN A 282 26.68 -3.17 6.24
N GLU A 283 25.51 -2.55 6.07
CA GLU A 283 24.72 -1.97 7.16
C GLU A 283 23.59 -2.89 7.66
N LEU A 284 23.42 -4.08 7.09
CA LEU A 284 22.42 -5.05 7.55
C LEU A 284 22.61 -5.42 9.03
N PHE A 285 21.49 -5.59 9.73
CA PHE A 285 21.46 -5.87 11.16
C PHE A 285 21.41 -7.37 11.45
N ASP A 286 22.14 -7.81 12.47
CA ASP A 286 22.03 -9.17 13.01
C ASP A 286 20.75 -9.34 13.83
N VAL A 287 20.36 -8.27 14.54
CA VAL A 287 19.11 -8.16 15.29
C VAL A 287 18.46 -6.82 14.95
N LEU A 288 17.21 -6.85 14.50
CA LEU A 288 16.43 -5.64 14.26
C LEU A 288 15.17 -5.67 15.13
N VAL A 289 15.06 -4.69 16.04
CA VAL A 289 13.87 -4.47 16.86
C VAL A 289 12.97 -3.50 16.10
N VAL A 290 11.75 -3.91 15.78
CA VAL A 290 10.81 -3.12 14.97
C VAL A 290 9.50 -2.99 15.73
N SER A 291 9.15 -1.78 16.15
CA SER A 291 7.81 -1.50 16.65
C SER A 291 6.85 -1.21 15.52
N ALA A 292 5.61 -1.68 15.67
CA ALA A 292 4.50 -1.34 14.79
C ALA A 292 3.99 0.10 14.98
N GLY A 293 4.54 0.87 15.92
CA GLY A 293 4.18 2.28 16.15
C GLY A 293 3.14 2.51 17.25
N GLY A 294 2.80 1.49 18.03
CA GLY A 294 1.82 1.58 19.13
C GLY A 294 0.37 1.70 18.64
N PHE A 295 -0.56 1.90 19.55
CA PHE A 295 -1.99 1.94 19.25
C PHE A 295 -2.36 3.25 18.54
N PRO A 296 -3.16 3.22 17.45
CA PRO A 296 -3.94 2.09 16.94
C PRO A 296 -3.24 1.19 15.91
N LYS A 297 -1.98 1.45 15.55
CA LYS A 297 -1.25 0.76 14.49
C LYS A 297 -0.90 -0.70 14.83
N ASP A 298 -0.72 -1.00 16.11
CA ASP A 298 -0.40 -2.33 16.62
C ASP A 298 -1.57 -3.06 17.29
N ARG A 299 -2.81 -2.68 16.97
CA ARG A 299 -4.04 -3.24 17.56
C ARG A 299 -4.16 -4.76 17.42
N ASN A 300 -3.68 -5.34 16.32
CA ASN A 300 -3.68 -6.77 16.03
C ASN A 300 -2.49 -7.18 15.16
N LEU A 301 -2.22 -8.49 15.10
CA LEU A 301 -1.06 -9.01 14.37
C LEU A 301 -1.15 -8.74 12.88
N TYR A 302 -2.35 -8.87 12.29
CA TYR A 302 -2.60 -8.64 10.87
C TYR A 302 -2.09 -7.27 10.41
N GLN A 303 -2.40 -6.20 11.15
CA GLN A 303 -1.87 -4.87 10.84
C GLN A 303 -0.37 -4.75 11.13
N ALA A 304 0.10 -5.31 12.25
CA ALA A 304 1.50 -5.26 12.66
C ALA A 304 2.45 -5.97 11.68
N THR A 305 1.97 -6.95 10.90
CA THR A 305 2.76 -7.65 9.86
C THR A 305 3.39 -6.69 8.84
N LYS A 306 2.78 -5.52 8.59
CA LYS A 306 3.32 -4.49 7.70
C LYS A 306 4.72 -4.02 8.14
N ALA A 307 4.97 -3.93 9.44
CA ALA A 307 6.30 -3.59 9.95
C ALA A 307 7.34 -4.67 9.61
N VAL A 308 6.94 -5.95 9.64
CA VAL A 308 7.82 -7.05 9.23
C VAL A 308 8.11 -6.93 7.73
N GLU A 309 7.08 -6.77 6.90
CA GLU A 309 7.20 -6.62 5.45
C GLU A 309 8.13 -5.46 5.04
N ASN A 310 8.04 -4.34 5.76
CA ASN A 310 8.83 -3.15 5.48
C ASN A 310 10.30 -3.24 5.92
N CYS A 311 10.61 -4.06 6.93
CA CYS A 311 11.90 -4.02 7.60
C CYS A 311 12.73 -5.32 7.50
N TYR A 312 12.14 -6.47 7.16
CA TYR A 312 12.86 -7.76 7.20
C TYR A 312 14.09 -7.81 6.27
N ARG A 313 14.09 -7.02 5.18
CA ARG A 313 15.22 -6.97 4.23
C ARG A 313 16.46 -6.29 4.83
N ALA A 314 16.28 -5.43 5.84
CA ALA A 314 17.37 -4.80 6.58
C ALA A 314 18.08 -5.76 7.56
N VAL A 315 17.56 -6.97 7.73
CA VAL A 315 18.18 -8.01 8.56
C VAL A 315 19.08 -8.89 7.69
N ALA A 316 20.27 -9.18 8.20
CA ALA A 316 21.20 -10.12 7.59
C ALA A 316 20.53 -11.51 7.49
N PRO A 317 20.80 -12.30 6.42
CA PRO A 317 20.26 -13.65 6.30
C PRO A 317 20.57 -14.50 7.54
N GLY A 318 19.54 -15.16 8.07
CA GLY A 318 19.61 -15.94 9.32
C GLY A 318 19.56 -15.12 10.61
N GLY A 319 19.64 -13.80 10.53
CA GLY A 319 19.48 -12.87 11.65
C GLY A 319 18.05 -12.83 12.19
N ARG A 320 17.82 -12.01 13.22
CA ARG A 320 16.54 -11.96 13.94
C ARG A 320 15.82 -10.63 13.75
N LEU A 321 14.54 -10.69 13.40
CA LEU A 321 13.61 -9.57 13.49
C LEU A 321 12.73 -9.76 14.72
N ILE A 322 12.70 -8.77 15.62
CA ILE A 322 11.84 -8.74 16.80
C ILE A 322 10.75 -7.71 16.54
N LEU A 323 9.55 -8.18 16.22
CA LEU A 323 8.37 -7.33 16.11
C LEU A 323 7.86 -7.00 17.51
N VAL A 324 7.67 -5.71 17.79
CA VAL A 324 7.10 -5.19 19.03
C VAL A 324 5.72 -4.60 18.71
N ALA A 325 4.67 -5.30 19.12
CA ALA A 325 3.29 -4.95 18.82
C ALA A 325 2.36 -5.55 19.88
N GLU A 326 1.55 -4.73 20.55
CA GLU A 326 0.71 -5.20 21.66
C GLU A 326 -0.33 -6.24 21.22
N CYS A 327 -0.96 -6.02 20.05
CA CYS A 327 -1.93 -6.94 19.46
C CYS A 327 -3.11 -7.27 20.39
N ARG A 328 -3.62 -6.29 21.15
CA ARG A 328 -4.71 -6.48 22.13
C ARG A 328 -6.02 -7.03 21.53
N GLU A 329 -6.21 -6.89 20.21
CA GLU A 329 -7.37 -7.41 19.47
C GLU A 329 -7.09 -8.78 18.82
N GLY A 330 -6.00 -9.46 19.20
CA GLY A 330 -5.66 -10.79 18.70
C GLY A 330 -4.99 -10.79 17.32
N VAL A 331 -5.22 -11.85 16.55
CA VAL A 331 -4.63 -12.02 15.21
C VAL A 331 -5.19 -11.00 14.22
N GLY A 332 -6.49 -10.72 14.30
CA GLY A 332 -7.15 -9.60 13.61
C GLY A 332 -7.78 -9.91 12.25
N ASP A 333 -7.44 -11.03 11.61
CA ASP A 333 -8.07 -11.47 10.36
C ASP A 333 -8.15 -13.00 10.32
N ALA A 334 -9.35 -13.54 10.08
CA ALA A 334 -9.61 -14.97 10.17
C ALA A 334 -8.93 -15.77 9.04
N TYR A 335 -8.90 -15.22 7.82
CA TYR A 335 -8.21 -15.88 6.70
C TYR A 335 -6.70 -15.89 6.91
N PHE A 336 -6.14 -14.81 7.47
CA PHE A 336 -4.72 -14.78 7.85
C PHE A 336 -4.40 -15.86 8.89
N GLU A 337 -5.22 -15.99 9.93
CA GLU A 337 -5.04 -17.02 10.96
C GLU A 337 -5.17 -18.44 10.38
N GLU A 338 -6.22 -18.69 9.60
CA GLU A 338 -6.47 -19.95 8.89
C GLU A 338 -5.28 -20.33 8.01
N TRP A 339 -4.79 -19.42 7.17
CA TRP A 339 -3.67 -19.70 6.28
C TRP A 339 -2.36 -19.90 7.01
N MET A 340 -2.13 -19.20 8.14
CA MET A 340 -0.96 -19.44 8.98
C MET A 340 -0.99 -20.84 9.60
N ASN A 341 -2.19 -21.36 9.96
CA ASN A 341 -2.39 -22.70 10.46
C ASN A 341 -2.24 -23.78 9.37
N GLU A 342 -2.82 -23.56 8.19
CA GLU A 342 -2.87 -24.55 7.11
C GLU A 342 -1.59 -24.60 6.26
N HIS A 343 -0.94 -23.46 6.07
CA HIS A 343 0.21 -23.33 5.16
C HIS A 343 1.50 -23.07 5.95
N GLY A 344 2.02 -24.14 6.55
CA GLY A 344 3.22 -24.10 7.40
C GLY A 344 4.52 -23.68 6.69
N THR A 345 4.57 -23.73 5.35
CA THR A 345 5.75 -23.38 4.56
C THR A 345 5.45 -22.26 3.57
N TYR A 346 6.50 -21.56 3.11
CA TYR A 346 6.40 -20.57 2.05
C TYR A 346 5.87 -21.18 0.76
N GLU A 347 6.33 -22.36 0.38
CA GLU A 347 5.96 -23.03 -0.86
C GLU A 347 4.47 -23.39 -0.86
N ALA A 348 3.93 -23.85 0.29
CA ALA A 348 2.51 -24.12 0.46
C ALA A 348 1.68 -22.82 0.37
N ALA A 349 2.08 -21.77 1.09
CA ALA A 349 1.38 -20.49 1.04
C ALA A 349 1.43 -19.85 -0.37
N ALA A 350 2.56 -19.96 -1.08
CA ALA A 350 2.70 -19.50 -2.45
C ALA A 350 1.85 -20.32 -3.44
N ALA A 351 1.72 -21.63 -3.24
CA ALA A 351 0.81 -22.46 -4.03
C ALA A 351 -0.66 -22.06 -3.79
N ALA A 352 -1.04 -21.78 -2.54
CA ALA A 352 -2.38 -21.33 -2.19
C ALA A 352 -2.73 -19.99 -2.86
N VAL A 353 -1.82 -18.99 -2.79
CA VAL A 353 -1.97 -17.72 -3.50
C VAL A 353 -2.17 -17.91 -5.01
N ARG A 354 -1.36 -18.76 -5.66
CA ARG A 354 -1.46 -19.01 -7.10
C ARG A 354 -2.77 -19.67 -7.50
N THR A 355 -3.30 -20.51 -6.62
CA THR A 355 -4.53 -21.28 -6.88
C THR A 355 -5.76 -20.39 -6.66
N ASN A 356 -5.80 -19.67 -5.55
CA ASN A 356 -6.87 -18.75 -5.23
C ASN A 356 -6.35 -17.65 -4.31
N PHE A 357 -6.22 -16.43 -4.84
CA PHE A 357 -5.85 -15.29 -4.02
C PHE A 357 -7.00 -14.95 -3.06
N VAL A 358 -6.69 -14.95 -1.75
CA VAL A 358 -7.60 -14.53 -0.69
C VAL A 358 -6.99 -13.34 0.05
N LEU A 359 -7.67 -12.19 -0.01
CA LEU A 359 -7.33 -11.03 0.79
C LEU A 359 -7.45 -11.41 2.28
N GLY A 360 -6.52 -10.99 3.13
CA GLY A 360 -6.35 -11.57 4.46
C GLY A 360 -5.33 -12.71 4.43
N GLY A 361 -5.72 -13.86 3.86
CA GLY A 361 -4.91 -15.09 3.82
C GLY A 361 -3.52 -14.92 3.20
N HIS A 362 -3.41 -14.18 2.08
CA HIS A 362 -2.13 -13.88 1.43
C HIS A 362 -1.05 -13.22 2.34
N LYS A 363 -1.43 -12.65 3.50
CA LYS A 363 -0.44 -12.18 4.50
C LYS A 363 0.39 -13.31 5.08
N ALA A 364 -0.15 -14.53 5.16
CA ALA A 364 0.60 -15.72 5.55
C ALA A 364 1.77 -15.96 4.59
N PHE A 365 1.58 -15.79 3.28
CA PHE A 365 2.66 -15.88 2.29
C PHE A 365 3.81 -14.90 2.61
N TYR A 366 3.51 -13.64 2.95
CA TYR A 366 4.54 -12.65 3.26
C TYR A 366 5.28 -12.96 4.57
N ILE A 367 4.57 -13.39 5.61
CA ILE A 367 5.21 -13.82 6.86
C ILE A 367 6.11 -15.03 6.61
N ARG A 368 5.63 -16.06 5.90
CA ARG A 368 6.43 -17.23 5.53
C ARG A 368 7.64 -16.86 4.67
N LYS A 369 7.48 -15.90 3.75
CA LYS A 369 8.55 -15.36 2.92
C LYS A 369 9.63 -14.65 3.76
N ALA A 370 9.23 -13.80 4.69
CA ALA A 370 10.16 -13.17 5.63
C ALA A 370 10.89 -14.23 6.47
N MET A 371 10.17 -15.23 6.97
CA MET A 371 10.72 -16.32 7.78
C MET A 371 11.71 -17.24 7.05
N LYS A 372 11.66 -17.32 5.70
CA LYS A 372 12.72 -17.99 4.92
C LYS A 372 14.07 -17.29 5.03
N ARG A 373 14.06 -15.97 5.28
CA ARG A 373 15.27 -15.15 5.37
C ARG A 373 15.70 -14.91 6.82
N VAL A 374 14.75 -14.65 7.72
CA VAL A 374 15.01 -14.19 9.09
C VAL A 374 14.31 -15.06 10.12
N ARG A 375 14.85 -15.10 11.34
CA ARG A 375 14.14 -15.65 12.50
C ARG A 375 13.18 -14.58 13.03
N LEU A 376 11.90 -14.86 13.07
CA LEU A 376 10.88 -13.92 13.55
C LEU A 376 10.58 -14.16 15.03
N SER A 377 10.66 -13.09 15.81
CA SER A 377 10.20 -13.03 17.19
C SER A 377 9.11 -11.98 17.31
N VAL A 378 8.10 -12.22 18.17
CA VAL A 378 7.01 -11.28 18.42
C VAL A 378 6.91 -11.03 19.92
N VAL A 379 6.89 -9.75 20.29
CA VAL A 379 6.58 -9.27 21.64
C VAL A 379 5.16 -8.72 21.60
N SER A 380 4.22 -9.40 22.27
CA SER A 380 2.77 -9.09 22.21
C SER A 380 1.98 -9.73 23.36
N GLU A 381 0.69 -9.41 23.47
CA GLU A 381 -0.27 -10.07 24.37
C GLU A 381 -0.91 -11.36 23.79
N LEU A 382 -0.47 -11.80 22.60
CA LEU A 382 -0.99 -13.00 21.95
C LEU A 382 -0.59 -14.29 22.68
N ASP A 383 -1.36 -15.35 22.46
CA ASP A 383 -1.02 -16.68 22.96
C ASP A 383 0.33 -17.16 22.39
N ALA A 384 1.29 -17.40 23.29
CA ALA A 384 2.60 -17.90 22.93
C ALA A 384 2.54 -19.27 22.24
N ALA A 385 1.59 -20.14 22.61
CA ALA A 385 1.44 -21.46 21.98
C ALA A 385 1.05 -21.33 20.51
N LEU A 386 0.15 -20.42 20.17
CA LEU A 386 -0.27 -20.10 18.80
C LEU A 386 0.93 -19.64 17.96
N LEU A 387 1.67 -18.63 18.42
CA LEU A 387 2.83 -18.11 17.70
C LEU A 387 3.93 -19.17 17.53
N ASN A 388 4.20 -19.95 18.57
CA ASN A 388 5.19 -21.02 18.53
C ASN A 388 4.78 -22.13 17.55
N ALA A 389 3.49 -22.46 17.45
CA ALA A 389 2.97 -23.41 16.46
C ALA A 389 3.21 -22.92 15.01
N TRP A 390 3.22 -21.60 14.80
CA TRP A 390 3.60 -21.00 13.53
C TRP A 390 5.11 -20.90 13.30
N GLY A 391 5.94 -21.32 14.26
CA GLY A 391 7.40 -21.19 14.19
C GLY A 391 7.90 -19.77 14.49
N ILE A 392 7.08 -18.94 15.15
CA ILE A 392 7.42 -17.58 15.58
C ILE A 392 7.74 -17.64 17.08
N SER A 393 8.90 -17.10 17.49
CA SER A 393 9.26 -17.07 18.91
C SER A 393 8.46 -15.99 19.64
N ALA A 394 7.60 -16.38 20.57
CA ALA A 394 6.80 -15.46 21.38
C ALA A 394 7.54 -14.97 22.63
N TYR A 395 7.35 -13.69 22.97
CA TYR A 395 7.90 -13.06 24.16
C TYR A 395 6.87 -12.12 24.80
N ASP A 396 6.86 -12.04 26.13
CA ASP A 396 6.09 -11.08 26.92
C ASP A 396 6.88 -9.78 27.20
N SER A 397 8.20 -9.83 27.02
CA SER A 397 9.12 -8.73 27.31
C SER A 397 10.09 -8.48 26.17
N ALA A 398 10.04 -7.27 25.61
CA ALA A 398 11.00 -6.83 24.60
C ALA A 398 12.43 -6.88 25.14
N GLN A 399 12.65 -6.57 26.42
CA GLN A 399 13.98 -6.62 27.02
C GLN A 399 14.57 -8.04 27.01
N VAL A 400 13.74 -9.05 27.29
CA VAL A 400 14.16 -10.46 27.27
C VAL A 400 14.45 -10.89 25.83
N ALA A 401 13.56 -10.57 24.89
CA ALA A 401 13.73 -10.90 23.48
C ALA A 401 15.04 -10.33 22.90
N VAL A 402 15.34 -9.06 23.21
CA VAL A 402 16.57 -8.37 22.79
C VAL A 402 17.80 -9.04 23.39
N ARG A 403 17.81 -9.25 24.71
CA ARG A 403 18.98 -9.84 25.39
C ARG A 403 19.29 -11.24 24.86
N GLU A 404 18.27 -12.09 24.70
CA GLU A 404 18.47 -13.42 24.12
C GLU A 404 18.97 -13.38 22.68
N ALA A 405 18.50 -12.42 21.88
CA ALA A 405 18.95 -12.26 20.50
C ALA A 405 20.41 -11.81 20.43
N GLU A 406 20.82 -10.90 21.30
CA GLU A 406 22.22 -10.47 21.43
C GLU A 406 23.11 -11.63 21.88
N GLU A 407 22.76 -12.34 22.95
CA GLU A 407 23.56 -13.45 23.50
C GLU A 407 23.73 -14.61 22.51
N LYS A 408 22.66 -15.00 21.81
CA LYS A 408 22.71 -16.09 20.81
C LYS A 408 23.60 -15.72 19.62
N ASN A 409 23.58 -14.46 19.18
CA ASN A 409 24.42 -14.00 18.07
C ASN A 409 25.88 -13.73 18.47
N ILE A 410 26.16 -13.36 19.73
CA ILE A 410 27.53 -13.19 20.25
C ILE A 410 28.29 -14.53 20.23
N LYS A 411 27.61 -15.67 20.43
CA LYS A 411 28.26 -16.99 20.36
C LYS A 411 28.82 -17.29 18.96
N ASP A 412 28.22 -16.70 17.92
CA ASP A 412 28.58 -16.93 16.52
C ASP A 412 29.44 -15.77 15.93
N LYS A 413 29.53 -14.61 16.59
CA LYS A 413 30.23 -13.40 16.11
C LYS A 413 30.90 -12.59 17.22
N THR A 414 32.03 -11.97 16.93
CA THR A 414 32.76 -11.06 17.85
C THR A 414 32.02 -9.75 18.16
N LYS A 415 31.09 -9.30 17.30
CA LYS A 415 30.24 -8.13 17.52
C LYS A 415 28.90 -8.32 16.80
N VAL A 416 27.79 -8.06 17.49
CA VAL A 416 26.42 -8.15 16.97
C VAL A 416 25.93 -6.74 16.60
N LYS A 417 25.49 -6.54 15.36
CA LYS A 417 24.88 -5.28 14.93
C LYS A 417 23.38 -5.29 15.28
N VAL A 418 22.97 -4.42 16.19
CA VAL A 418 21.57 -4.29 16.63
C VAL A 418 21.01 -2.96 16.14
N GLY A 419 19.85 -3.00 15.50
CA GLY A 419 19.11 -1.81 15.04
C GLY A 419 17.74 -1.71 15.71
N ILE A 420 17.23 -0.49 15.86
CA ILE A 420 15.91 -0.21 16.44
C ILE A 420 15.12 0.72 15.52
N ILE A 421 13.92 0.30 15.16
CA ILE A 421 12.92 1.06 14.40
C ILE A 421 11.69 1.28 15.28
N LYS A 422 11.36 2.54 15.54
CA LYS A 422 10.21 2.90 16.40
C LYS A 422 8.87 2.85 15.67
N ASN A 423 8.87 3.12 14.35
CA ASN A 423 7.67 3.26 13.53
C ASN A 423 7.78 2.43 12.24
N GLY A 424 7.80 1.11 12.36
CA GLY A 424 8.02 0.18 11.24
C GLY A 424 6.88 0.16 10.21
N LEU A 425 5.67 0.59 10.57
CA LEU A 425 4.57 0.71 9.60
C LEU A 425 4.80 1.85 8.59
N ASP A 426 5.51 2.90 9.00
CA ASP A 426 5.71 4.11 8.20
C ASP A 426 7.14 4.22 7.64
N THR A 427 7.96 3.19 7.85
CA THR A 427 9.38 3.17 7.50
C THR A 427 9.67 1.96 6.64
N LEU A 428 10.06 2.17 5.37
CA LEU A 428 10.58 1.12 4.51
C LEU A 428 12.11 1.15 4.53
N LEU A 429 12.72 0.08 5.05
CA LEU A 429 14.17 -0.10 4.98
C LEU A 429 14.51 -0.96 3.76
N VAL A 430 15.26 -0.39 2.82
CA VAL A 430 15.64 -1.07 1.59
C VAL A 430 17.16 -1.20 1.53
N PRO A 431 17.72 -2.42 1.54
CA PRO A 431 19.12 -2.59 1.20
C PRO A 431 19.38 -2.09 -0.21
N SER A 432 20.40 -1.26 -0.41
CA SER A 432 20.83 -0.84 -1.74
C SER A 432 21.18 -2.07 -2.56
N GLU A 433 20.75 -2.08 -3.82
CA GLU A 433 21.18 -3.13 -4.74
C GLU A 433 22.67 -2.90 -5.03
N ARG A 434 23.50 -3.93 -4.87
CA ARG A 434 24.91 -3.84 -5.24
C ARG A 434 24.97 -3.46 -6.72
N LYS A 435 25.45 -2.25 -7.00
CA LYS A 435 25.74 -1.78 -8.37
C LYS A 435 26.78 -2.67 -9.04
#